data_AF-A0A2E1ZR38-F1
#
_entry.id   AF-A0A2E1ZR38-F1
#
_cell.length_a   1.000
_cell.length_b   1.000
_cell.length_c   1.000
_cell.angle_alpha   90.00
_cell.angle_beta   90.00
_cell.angle_gamma   90.00
#
_symmetry.space_group_name_H-M   'P 1'
#
loop_
_entity.id
_entity.type
_entity.pdbx_description
1 polymer ?
#
loop_
_entity_poly.entity_id
_entity_poly.type
_entity_poly.pdbx_seq_one_letter_code
_entity_poly.pdbx_strand_id
1 'polypeptide(L)'
;MQNNMLTNASDFLNANIFTVESYEDFKIKINDGGFVKCGWDGTEETEKNIKKDTNATIRCIPFNQDNSSKINCIYSKKNAKHEVIFAKAY
;
A
#
# COMPACT_ATOMS: atom_id res chain seq x y z
N MET A 1 15.23 -1.72 28.32
CA MET A 1 15.58 -2.61 27.19
C MET A 1 14.41 -2.81 26.22
N GLN A 2 13.15 -2.91 26.68
CA GLN A 2 11.98 -3.10 25.80
C GLN A 2 11.68 -1.93 24.84
N ASN A 3 11.86 -0.68 25.28
CA ASN A 3 11.56 0.49 24.42
C ASN A 3 12.40 0.55 23.14
N ASN A 4 13.70 0.23 23.20
CA ASN A 4 14.54 0.27 21.99
C ASN A 4 14.11 -0.75 20.94
N MET A 5 13.64 -1.93 21.35
CA MET A 5 13.21 -2.96 20.40
C MET A 5 11.89 -2.57 19.71
N LEU A 6 10.97 -1.96 20.45
CA LEU A 6 9.72 -1.43 19.90
C LEU A 6 9.99 -0.26 18.93
N THR A 7 10.84 0.69 19.32
CA THR A 7 11.23 1.82 18.47
C THR A 7 11.89 1.33 17.19
N ASN A 8 12.90 0.47 17.28
CA ASN A 8 13.59 -0.08 16.11
C ASN A 8 12.65 -0.84 15.16
N ALA A 9 11.72 -1.64 15.70
CA ALA A 9 10.74 -2.35 14.90
C ALA A 9 9.76 -1.38 14.19
N SER A 10 9.39 -0.30 14.87
CA SER A 10 8.50 0.73 14.33
C SER A 10 9.19 1.53 13.22
N ASP A 11 10.45 1.91 13.43
CA ASP A 11 11.27 2.60 12.43
C ASP A 11 11.51 1.71 11.21
N PHE A 12 11.79 0.42 11.42
CA PHE A 12 11.93 -0.52 10.32
C PHE A 12 10.62 -0.67 9.53
N LEU A 13 9.48 -0.79 10.21
CA LEU A 13 8.18 -0.85 9.53
C LEU A 13 7.94 0.42 8.70
N ASN A 14 8.11 1.60 9.30
CA ASN A 14 7.90 2.88 8.63
C ASN A 14 8.83 3.07 7.43
N ALA A 15 10.10 2.66 7.56
CA ALA A 15 11.08 2.72 6.47
C ALA A 15 10.76 1.76 5.31
N ASN A 16 10.00 0.69 5.57
CA ASN A 16 9.57 -0.29 4.57
C ASN A 16 8.16 -0.02 4.01
N ILE A 17 7.52 1.09 4.38
CA ILE A 17 6.26 1.54 3.80
C ILE A 17 6.56 2.58 2.70
N PHE A 18 6.35 2.18 1.45
CA PHE A 18 6.54 3.04 0.29
C PHE A 18 5.22 3.58 -0.20
N THR A 19 5.07 4.89 -0.29
CA THR A 19 3.87 5.50 -0.89
C THR A 19 4.09 5.68 -2.38
N VAL A 20 3.16 5.18 -3.20
CA VAL A 20 3.22 5.30 -4.66
C VAL A 20 1.89 5.78 -5.23
N GLU A 21 1.98 6.56 -6.30
CA GLU A 21 0.81 7.12 -7.01
C GLU A 21 0.64 6.50 -8.40
N SER A 22 1.67 5.82 -8.91
CA SER A 22 1.69 5.19 -10.23
C SER A 22 1.69 3.66 -10.13
N TYR A 23 0.95 3.01 -11.03
CA TYR A 23 0.94 1.55 -11.12
C TYR A 23 2.29 0.94 -11.51
N GLU A 24 3.11 1.66 -12.27
CA GLU A 24 4.46 1.20 -12.65
C GLU A 24 5.39 1.16 -11.44
N ASP A 25 5.45 2.23 -10.66
CA ASP A 25 6.21 2.30 -9.41
C ASP A 25 5.72 1.27 -8.39
N PHE A 26 4.39 1.07 -8.32
CA PHE A 26 3.79 0.00 -7.54
C PHE A 26 4.38 -1.36 -7.89
N LYS A 27 4.42 -1.72 -9.18
CA LYS A 27 4.95 -3.01 -9.65
C LYS A 27 6.44 -3.19 -9.34
N ILE A 28 7.22 -2.13 -9.43
CA ILE A 28 8.65 -2.17 -9.10
C ILE A 28 8.82 -2.39 -7.59
N LYS A 29 8.17 -1.57 -6.76
CA LYS A 29 8.30 -1.63 -5.30
C LYS A 29 7.75 -2.91 -4.70
N ILE A 30 6.60 -3.38 -5.18
CA ILE A 30 6.01 -4.62 -4.67
C ILE A 30 6.86 -5.86 -5.00
N ASN A 31 7.69 -5.78 -6.05
CA ASN A 31 8.62 -6.83 -6.42
C ASN A 31 9.95 -6.74 -5.66
N ASP A 32 10.40 -5.53 -5.33
CA ASP A 32 11.56 -5.27 -4.47
C ASP A 32 11.33 -5.77 -3.03
N GLY A 33 10.05 -5.79 -2.62
CA GLY A 33 9.61 -6.25 -1.31
C GLY A 33 9.22 -5.09 -0.38
N GLY A 34 8.55 -5.42 0.71
CA GLY A 34 8.03 -4.44 1.67
C GLY A 34 6.54 -4.13 1.47
N PHE A 35 6.12 -2.99 2.02
CA PHE A 35 4.73 -2.54 2.05
C PHE A 35 4.55 -1.36 1.10
N VAL A 36 3.54 -1.42 0.24
CA VAL A 36 3.25 -0.34 -0.69
C VAL A 36 1.92 0.29 -0.31
N LYS A 37 1.96 1.55 0.13
CA LYS A 37 0.79 2.36 0.43
C LYS A 37 0.32 3.08 -0.84
N CYS A 38 -0.92 2.90 -1.22
CA CYS A 38 -1.49 3.57 -2.38
C CYS A 38 -2.99 3.80 -2.23
N GLY A 39 -3.54 4.66 -3.08
CA GLY A 39 -4.98 4.88 -3.16
C GLY A 39 -5.69 3.67 -3.77
N TRP A 40 -6.82 3.30 -3.17
CA TRP A 40 -7.74 2.31 -3.70
C TRP A 40 -9.15 2.87 -3.80
N ASP A 41 -9.81 2.58 -4.91
CA ASP A 41 -11.16 3.06 -5.21
C ASP A 41 -12.26 2.25 -4.49
N GLY A 42 -11.91 1.15 -3.82
CA GLY A 42 -12.87 0.31 -3.08
C GLY A 42 -13.54 -0.76 -3.92
N THR A 43 -13.10 -0.98 -5.17
CA THR A 43 -13.67 -2.00 -6.05
C THR A 43 -12.86 -3.29 -6.02
N GLU A 44 -13.58 -4.42 -6.03
CA GLU A 44 -12.98 -5.76 -6.12
C GLU A 44 -12.26 -6.00 -7.45
N GLU A 45 -12.70 -5.33 -8.53
CA GLU A 45 -12.08 -5.49 -9.85
C GLU A 45 -10.63 -4.98 -9.85
N THR A 46 -10.39 -3.81 -9.27
CA THR A 46 -9.04 -3.28 -9.06
C THR A 46 -8.18 -4.27 -8.28
N GLU A 47 -8.68 -4.81 -7.17
CA GLU A 47 -7.93 -5.76 -6.35
C GLU A 47 -7.59 -7.04 -7.13
N LYS A 48 -8.56 -7.61 -7.87
CA LYS A 48 -8.36 -8.81 -8.68
C LYS A 48 -7.33 -8.59 -9.78
N ASN A 49 -7.34 -7.43 -10.43
CA ASN A 49 -6.36 -7.11 -11.46
C ASN A 49 -4.96 -6.95 -10.87
N ILE A 50 -4.80 -6.18 -9.80
CA ILE A 50 -3.52 -6.02 -9.10
C ILE A 50 -2.98 -7.37 -8.64
N LYS A 51 -3.83 -8.22 -8.07
CA LYS A 51 -3.44 -9.57 -7.63
C LYS A 51 -3.00 -10.45 -8.80
N LYS A 52 -3.68 -10.40 -9.95
CA LYS A 52 -3.29 -11.18 -11.14
C LYS A 52 -1.95 -10.72 -11.71
N ASP A 53 -1.71 -9.42 -11.76
CA ASP A 53 -0.48 -8.85 -12.31
C ASP A 53 0.74 -9.01 -11.37
N THR A 54 0.53 -8.81 -10.07
CA THR A 54 1.65 -8.65 -9.11
C THR A 54 1.70 -9.70 -8.00
N ASN A 55 0.66 -10.55 -7.89
CA ASN A 55 0.42 -11.43 -6.73
C ASN A 55 0.36 -10.70 -5.38
N ALA A 56 0.16 -9.38 -5.39
CA ALA A 56 -0.03 -8.60 -4.19
C ALA A 56 -1.49 -8.50 -3.82
N THR A 57 -1.76 -8.48 -2.52
CA THR A 57 -3.10 -8.31 -1.95
C THR A 57 -3.10 -7.21 -0.91
N ILE A 58 -4.28 -6.64 -0.66
CA ILE A 58 -4.47 -5.66 0.41
C ILE A 58 -4.21 -6.37 1.75
N ARG A 59 -3.30 -5.83 2.56
CA ARG A 59 -2.98 -6.35 3.90
C ARG A 59 -3.65 -5.55 5.01
N CYS A 60 -3.71 -4.24 4.84
CA CYS A 60 -4.29 -3.36 5.84
C CYS A 60 -4.89 -2.14 5.15
N ILE A 61 -6.03 -1.71 5.67
CA ILE A 61 -6.64 -0.42 5.33
C ILE A 61 -6.43 0.45 6.58
N PRO A 62 -5.46 1.37 6.59
CA PRO A 62 -5.25 2.26 7.73
C PRO A 62 -6.55 2.99 8.07
N PHE A 63 -6.94 2.98 9.34
CA PHE A 63 -8.15 3.68 9.81
C PHE A 63 -7.95 5.18 9.94
N ASN A 64 -6.71 5.63 10.19
CA ASN A 64 -6.36 7.04 10.32
C ASN A 64 -6.01 7.64 8.97
N GLN A 65 -7.01 7.69 8.08
CA GLN A 65 -6.87 8.25 6.74
C GLN A 65 -7.02 9.76 6.82
N ASP A 66 -6.07 10.49 6.26
CA ASP A 66 -6.26 11.91 6.01
C ASP A 66 -7.29 12.03 4.87
N ASN A 67 -8.56 12.25 5.23
CA ASN A 67 -9.66 12.48 4.27
C ASN A 67 -9.39 13.64 3.29
N SER A 68 -8.37 14.45 3.55
CA SER A 68 -7.90 15.54 2.68
C SER A 68 -6.94 15.08 1.57
N SER A 69 -6.40 13.87 1.66
CA SER A 69 -5.46 13.34 0.67
C SER A 69 -6.21 12.94 -0.59
N LYS A 70 -6.21 13.81 -1.59
CA LYS A 70 -6.71 13.55 -2.96
C LYS A 70 -5.80 12.55 -3.68
N ILE A 71 -5.71 11.34 -3.16
CA ILE A 71 -4.92 10.27 -3.75
C ILE A 71 -5.77 9.65 -4.85
N ASN A 72 -5.16 9.38 -6.00
CA ASN A 72 -5.83 8.65 -7.06
C ASN A 72 -5.59 7.16 -6.90
N CYS A 73 -6.56 6.35 -7.32
CA CYS A 73 -6.37 4.92 -7.42
C CYS A 73 -5.27 4.63 -8.44
N ILE A 74 -4.26 3.86 -8.04
CA ILE A 74 -3.12 3.51 -8.89
C ILE A 74 -3.54 2.79 -10.17
N TYR A 75 -4.63 2.02 -10.12
CA TYR A 75 -5.13 1.23 -11.23
C TYR A 75 -6.19 1.99 -12.04
N SER A 76 -7.28 2.38 -11.36
CA SER A 76 -8.44 2.98 -12.00
C SER A 76 -8.24 4.45 -12.39
N LYS A 77 -7.19 5.13 -11.89
CA LYS A 77 -6.94 6.58 -12.00
C LYS A 77 -8.09 7.48 -11.53
N LYS A 78 -9.08 6.89 -10.87
CA LYS A 78 -10.22 7.58 -10.25
C LYS A 78 -9.82 8.08 -8.87
N ASN A 79 -10.62 8.98 -8.30
CA ASN A 79 -10.45 9.42 -6.92
C ASN A 79 -10.46 8.21 -5.98
N ALA A 80 -9.40 8.03 -5.19
CA ALA A 80 -9.33 6.92 -4.24
C ALA A 80 -10.33 7.17 -3.11
N LYS A 81 -11.01 6.11 -2.70
CA LYS A 81 -11.95 6.18 -1.58
C LYS A 81 -11.23 5.97 -0.25
N HIS A 82 -10.17 5.16 -0.27
CA HIS A 82 -9.39 4.77 0.89
C HIS A 82 -7.91 4.61 0.54
N GLU A 83 -7.03 4.91 1.48
CA GLU A 83 -5.64 4.48 1.42
C GLU A 83 -5.53 3.03 1.87
N VAL A 84 -4.81 2.22 1.12
CA VAL A 84 -4.58 0.80 1.46
C VAL A 84 -3.11 0.45 1.35
N ILE A 85 -2.71 -0.55 2.12
CA ILE A 85 -1.37 -1.10 2.10
C ILE A 85 -1.40 -2.46 1.41
N PHE A 86 -0.70 -2.57 0.29
CA PHE A 86 -0.46 -3.82 -0.41
C PHE A 86 0.84 -4.45 0.03
N ALA A 87 0.86 -5.78 0.06
CA ALA A 87 2.10 -6.55 0.14
C ALA A 87 1.97 -7.82 -0.70
N LYS A 88 3.11 -8.29 -1.22
CA LYS A 88 3.20 -9.57 -1.91
C LYS A 88 3.09 -10.70 -0.89
N ALA A 89 2.21 -11.68 -1.12
CA ALA A 89 2.21 -12.90 -0.34
C ALA A 89 3.39 -13.78 -0.81
N TYR A 90 4.22 -14.22 0.15
CA TYR A 90 5.23 -15.25 -0.08
C TYR A 90 4.57 -16.58 -0.47
#